data_AF-A0AAX4I8U8-F1
#
_entry.id   AF-A0AAX4I8U8-F1
#
_cell.length_a   1.000
_cell.length_b   1.000
_cell.length_c   1.000
_cell.angle_alpha   90.00
_cell.angle_beta   90.00
_cell.angle_gamma   90.00
#
_symmetry.space_group_name_H-M   'P 1'
#
loop_
_entity.id
_entity.type
_entity.pdbx_description
1 polymer ?
#
loop_
_entity_poly.entity_id
_entity_poly.type
_entity_poly.pdbx_seq_one_letter_code
_entity_poly.pdbx_strand_id
1 'polypeptide(L)'
;MLLVTYASDQFPHLSIVERFWWAHYAYWQSGAVATGLLTFWSHEVVYFVRCLPLIVADALPSHFLCCKIQEAKQPSAAQQWGCTKFVLLIHFLVEMPLIVLFHPLCELVGLNIQVPFPTWGAMAAQLVGFFVLEDAYHYWVHRFLHWGSMYRKVHCIHHTYAAPFGLAAEYASP
;
A
#
# COMPACT_ATOMS: atom_id res chain seq x y z
N MET A 1 10.11 -21.31 -12.26
CA MET A 1 10.48 -21.42 -13.69
C MET A 1 9.57 -22.39 -14.44
N LEU A 2 9.35 -23.62 -13.96
CA LEU A 2 8.50 -24.62 -14.64
C LEU A 2 7.07 -24.16 -14.95
N LEU A 3 6.37 -23.51 -14.02
CA LEU A 3 4.98 -23.06 -14.22
C LEU A 3 4.84 -21.94 -15.26
N VAL A 4 5.82 -21.05 -15.38
CA VAL A 4 5.80 -19.96 -16.37
C VAL A 4 6.05 -20.50 -17.77
N THR A 5 6.97 -21.47 -17.91
CA THR A 5 7.18 -22.19 -19.17
C THR A 5 5.92 -22.97 -19.57
N TYR A 6 5.31 -23.70 -18.62
CA TYR A 6 4.04 -24.36 -18.85
C TYR A 6 2.95 -23.39 -19.31
N ALA A 7 2.81 -22.24 -18.65
CA ALA A 7 1.86 -21.20 -19.06
C ALA A 7 2.17 -20.62 -20.45
N SER A 8 3.46 -20.56 -20.83
CA SER A 8 3.87 -20.09 -22.16
C SER A 8 3.45 -21.06 -23.25
N ASP A 9 3.54 -22.36 -22.99
CA ASP A 9 3.14 -23.40 -23.94
C ASP A 9 1.62 -23.53 -24.04
N GLN A 10 0.90 -23.48 -22.90
CA GLN A 10 -0.55 -23.66 -22.86
C GLN A 10 -1.35 -22.40 -23.22
N PHE A 11 -0.83 -21.22 -22.89
CA PHE A 11 -1.51 -19.95 -23.08
C PHE A 11 -0.62 -18.97 -23.88
N PRO A 12 -0.33 -19.28 -25.16
CA PRO A 12 0.57 -18.46 -25.97
C PRO A 12 0.03 -17.06 -26.27
N HIS A 13 -1.30 -16.89 -26.18
CA HIS A 13 -1.99 -15.61 -26.39
C HIS A 13 -1.87 -14.64 -25.22
N LEU A 14 -1.49 -15.12 -24.03
CA LEU A 14 -1.31 -14.27 -22.87
C LEU A 14 0.03 -13.52 -22.94
N SER A 15 0.02 -12.29 -22.44
CA SER A 15 1.24 -11.52 -22.23
C SER A 15 2.16 -12.20 -21.20
N ILE A 16 3.43 -11.77 -21.18
CA ILE A 16 4.38 -12.27 -20.18
C ILE A 16 3.90 -12.01 -18.74
N VAL A 17 3.28 -10.85 -18.48
CA VAL A 17 2.78 -10.46 -17.16
C VAL A 17 1.62 -11.37 -16.74
N GLU A 18 0.67 -11.61 -17.63
CA GLU A 18 -0.46 -12.53 -17.37
C GLU A 18 0.01 -13.96 -17.11
N ARG A 19 1.06 -14.42 -17.80
CA ARG A 19 1.63 -15.76 -17.53
C ARG A 19 2.32 -15.83 -16.16
N PHE A 20 3.02 -14.79 -15.74
CA PHE A 20 3.57 -14.71 -14.38
C PHE A 20 2.47 -14.65 -13.32
N TRP A 21 1.41 -13.87 -13.58
CA TRP A 21 0.24 -13.80 -12.71
C TRP A 21 -0.39 -15.18 -12.57
N TRP A 22 -0.72 -15.86 -13.67
CA TRP A 22 -1.27 -17.21 -13.64
C TRP A 22 -0.38 -18.19 -12.88
N ALA A 23 0.93 -18.18 -13.16
CA ALA A 23 1.88 -19.08 -12.52
C ALA A 23 1.97 -18.87 -10.99
N HIS A 24 1.83 -17.63 -10.54
CA HIS A 24 1.79 -17.30 -9.11
C HIS A 24 0.57 -17.91 -8.42
N TYR A 25 -0.62 -17.72 -8.97
CA TYR A 25 -1.84 -18.29 -8.40
C TYR A 25 -1.85 -19.83 -8.47
N ALA A 26 -1.33 -20.41 -9.56
CA ALA A 26 -1.19 -21.85 -9.71
C ALA A 26 -0.20 -22.46 -8.70
N TYR A 27 0.88 -21.75 -8.36
CA TYR A 27 1.89 -22.21 -7.40
C TYR A 27 1.32 -22.33 -5.97
N TRP A 28 0.58 -21.32 -5.52
CA TRP A 28 0.06 -21.26 -4.15
C TRP A 28 -1.19 -22.13 -3.93
N GLN A 29 -1.90 -22.49 -4.99
CA GLN A 29 -3.14 -23.29 -4.94
C GLN A 29 -4.23 -22.72 -3.99
N SER A 30 -4.12 -21.45 -3.64
CA SER A 30 -5.05 -20.71 -2.79
C SER A 30 -5.05 -19.26 -3.24
N GLY A 31 -6.20 -18.77 -3.70
CA GLY A 31 -6.35 -17.38 -4.15
C GLY A 31 -6.07 -16.39 -3.02
N ALA A 32 -6.48 -16.71 -1.79
CA ALA A 32 -6.24 -15.86 -0.62
C ALA A 32 -4.75 -15.75 -0.28
N VAL A 33 -4.02 -16.87 -0.28
CA VAL A 33 -2.57 -16.87 -0.02
C VAL A 33 -1.82 -16.19 -1.17
N ALA A 34 -2.18 -16.51 -2.42
CA ALA A 34 -1.56 -15.91 -3.60
C ALA A 34 -1.74 -14.38 -3.62
N THR A 35 -2.98 -13.92 -3.47
CA THR A 35 -3.30 -12.48 -3.43
C THR A 35 -2.58 -11.84 -2.26
N GLY A 36 -2.76 -12.39 -1.06
CA GLY A 36 -2.24 -11.81 0.18
C GLY A 36 -0.73 -11.62 0.16
N LEU A 37 0.03 -12.63 -0.27
CA LEU A 37 1.49 -12.52 -0.37
C LEU A 37 1.91 -11.50 -1.44
N LEU A 38 1.27 -11.52 -2.61
CA LEU A 38 1.64 -10.61 -3.69
C LEU A 38 1.37 -9.14 -3.30
N THR A 39 0.19 -8.86 -2.77
CA THR A 39 -0.21 -7.49 -2.41
C THR A 39 0.52 -7.00 -1.16
N PHE A 40 0.69 -7.82 -0.13
CA PHE A 40 1.44 -7.42 1.06
C PHE A 40 2.91 -7.12 0.74
N TRP A 41 3.60 -8.02 0.04
CA TRP A 41 5.01 -7.77 -0.29
C TRP A 41 5.21 -6.62 -1.27
N SER A 42 4.30 -6.45 -2.24
CA SER A 42 4.36 -5.28 -3.13
C SER A 42 4.14 -3.98 -2.36
N HIS A 43 3.20 -3.94 -1.40
CA HIS A 43 3.00 -2.81 -0.50
C HIS A 43 4.27 -2.49 0.30
N GLU A 44 4.81 -3.46 1.04
CA GLU A 44 6.02 -3.29 1.86
C GLU A 44 7.19 -2.76 1.03
N VAL A 45 7.44 -3.36 -0.13
CA VAL A 45 8.53 -2.95 -1.02
C VAL A 45 8.31 -1.52 -1.51
N VAL A 46 7.12 -1.22 -2.05
CA VAL A 46 6.83 0.11 -2.59
C VAL A 46 6.91 1.18 -1.51
N TYR A 47 6.33 0.93 -0.34
CA TYR A 47 6.32 1.88 0.77
C TYR A 47 7.74 2.19 1.27
N PHE A 48 8.51 1.16 1.64
CA PHE A 48 9.84 1.38 2.21
C PHE A 48 10.85 1.87 1.18
N VAL A 49 10.76 1.42 -0.08
CA VAL A 49 11.62 1.95 -1.15
C VAL A 49 11.30 3.42 -1.43
N ARG A 50 10.02 3.81 -1.44
CA ARG A 50 9.61 5.21 -1.58
C ARG A 50 10.13 6.09 -0.44
N CYS A 51 10.34 5.53 0.76
CA CYS A 51 10.93 6.26 1.88
C CYS A 51 12.43 6.54 1.69
N LEU A 52 13.17 5.73 0.92
CA LEU A 52 14.63 5.85 0.80
C LEU A 52 15.11 7.21 0.26
N PRO A 53 14.54 7.78 -0.82
CA PRO A 53 14.93 9.12 -1.27
C PRO A 53 14.76 10.19 -0.19
N LEU A 54 13.72 10.09 0.65
CA LEU A 54 13.46 11.04 1.72
C LEU A 54 14.43 10.86 2.89
N ILE A 55 14.78 9.62 3.23
CA ILE A 55 15.82 9.33 4.23
C ILE A 55 17.19 9.86 3.77
N VAL A 56 17.53 9.68 2.49
CA VAL A 56 18.77 10.22 1.91
C VAL A 56 18.77 11.74 1.93
N ALA A 57 17.65 12.39 1.59
CA ALA A 57 17.52 13.84 1.65
C ALA A 57 17.69 14.36 3.09
N ASP A 58 17.09 13.69 4.08
CA ASP A 58 17.22 14.04 5.50
C ASP A 58 18.66 13.83 6.04
N ALA A 59 19.41 12.88 5.47
CA ALA A 59 20.82 12.64 5.78
C ALA A 59 21.79 13.64 5.12
N LEU A 60 21.32 14.44 4.14
CA LEU A 60 22.09 15.45 3.42
C LEU A 60 21.54 16.87 3.65
N PRO A 61 21.51 17.36 4.91
CA PRO A 61 20.82 18.58 5.28
C PRO A 61 21.34 19.83 4.56
N SER A 62 22.62 19.87 4.21
CA SER A 62 23.23 21.00 3.48
C SER A 62 22.64 21.26 2.10
N HIS A 63 22.01 20.25 1.48
CA HIS A 63 21.46 20.34 0.13
C HIS A 63 19.94 20.44 0.12
N PHE A 64 19.26 19.82 1.09
CA PHE A 64 17.81 19.64 1.05
C PHE A 64 17.03 20.37 2.16
N LEU A 65 17.68 20.89 3.21
CA LEU A 65 16.97 21.67 4.22
C LEU A 65 16.34 22.94 3.63
N CYS A 66 16.97 23.56 2.63
CA CYS A 66 16.43 24.74 1.96
C CYS A 66 15.10 24.45 1.22
N CYS A 67 14.82 23.19 0.89
CA CYS A 67 13.59 22.77 0.26
C CYS A 67 12.47 22.46 1.27
N LYS A 68 12.76 22.40 2.57
CA LYS A 68 11.74 22.08 3.59
C LYS A 68 10.90 23.31 3.92
N ILE A 69 9.58 23.14 3.83
CA ILE A 69 8.59 24.18 4.11
C ILE A 69 8.31 24.30 5.61
N GLN A 70 8.33 23.19 6.36
CA GLN A 70 8.14 23.24 7.81
C GLN A 70 9.43 23.63 8.53
N GLU A 71 9.38 24.71 9.31
CA GLU A 71 10.47 25.17 10.20
C GLU A 71 10.71 24.24 11.41
N ALA A 72 9.89 23.20 11.55
CA ALA A 72 9.90 22.31 12.71
C ALA A 72 11.18 21.46 12.82
N LYS A 73 11.57 21.23 14.08
CA LYS A 73 12.70 20.37 14.48
C LYS A 73 12.66 19.02 13.74
N GLN A 74 13.76 18.66 13.10
CA GLN A 74 13.89 17.39 12.42
C GLN A 74 13.71 16.22 13.41
N PRO A 75 13.00 15.15 13.03
CA PRO A 75 12.81 13.99 13.90
C PRO A 75 14.17 13.32 14.15
N SER A 76 14.45 13.07 15.42
CA SER A 76 15.65 12.32 15.82
C SER A 76 15.63 10.89 15.29
N ALA A 77 16.79 10.26 15.14
CA ALA A 77 16.88 8.85 14.72
C ALA A 77 16.05 7.92 15.62
N ALA A 78 15.96 8.21 16.93
CA ALA A 78 15.12 7.45 17.85
C ALA A 78 13.62 7.59 17.53
N GLN A 79 13.16 8.79 17.16
CA GLN A 79 11.77 9.02 16.74
C GLN A 79 11.47 8.32 15.41
N GLN A 80 12.38 8.38 14.44
CA GLN A 80 12.23 7.68 13.17
C GLN A 80 12.14 6.17 13.39
N TRP A 81 13.01 5.60 14.22
CA TRP A 81 12.98 4.18 14.53
C TRP A 81 11.73 3.75 15.32
N GLY A 82 11.26 4.60 16.24
CA GLY A 82 9.97 4.40 16.92
C GLY A 82 8.81 4.35 15.93
N CYS A 83 8.77 5.29 14.97
CA CYS A 83 7.80 5.32 13.88
C CYS A 83 7.88 4.04 13.04
N THR A 84 9.07 3.65 12.57
CA THR A 84 9.27 2.45 11.76
C THR A 84 8.75 1.20 12.45
N LYS A 85 9.07 1.00 13.74
CA LYS A 85 8.61 -0.16 14.51
C LYS A 85 7.09 -0.18 14.63
N PHE A 86 6.47 0.96 14.86
CA PHE A 86 5.02 1.06 14.97
C PHE A 86 4.34 0.78 13.63
N VAL A 87 4.84 1.37 12.55
CA VAL A 87 4.36 1.13 11.18
C VAL A 87 4.45 -0.36 10.84
N LEU A 88 5.62 -0.99 11.01
CA LEU A 88 5.78 -2.43 10.81
C LEU A 88 4.80 -3.26 11.67
N LEU A 89 4.62 -2.90 12.95
CA LEU A 89 3.67 -3.59 13.82
C LEU A 89 2.24 -3.53 13.25
N ILE A 90 1.80 -2.35 12.81
CA ILE A 90 0.46 -2.16 12.23
C ILE A 90 0.34 -2.88 10.88
N HIS A 91 1.38 -2.88 10.04
CA HIS A 91 1.37 -3.60 8.76
C HIS A 91 1.16 -5.09 8.98
N PHE A 92 1.87 -5.70 9.92
CA PHE A 92 1.70 -7.13 10.19
C PHE A 92 0.42 -7.46 10.97
N LEU A 93 -0.01 -6.63 11.92
CA LEU A 93 -1.15 -6.95 12.78
C LEU A 93 -2.52 -6.52 12.24
N VAL A 94 -2.56 -5.48 11.41
CA VAL A 94 -3.80 -4.88 10.93
C VAL A 94 -3.88 -5.00 9.42
N GLU A 95 -2.88 -4.51 8.70
CA GLU A 95 -2.92 -4.43 7.25
C GLU A 95 -2.86 -5.82 6.59
N MET A 96 -1.94 -6.69 7.01
CA MET A 96 -1.81 -8.04 6.44
C MET A 96 -3.10 -8.86 6.61
N PRO A 97 -3.76 -8.93 7.79
CA PRO A 97 -5.07 -9.57 7.89
C PRO A 97 -6.13 -8.95 6.98
N LEU A 98 -6.20 -7.61 6.88
CA LEU A 98 -7.14 -6.94 5.98
C LEU A 98 -6.89 -7.31 4.52
N ILE A 99 -5.63 -7.35 4.09
CA ILE A 99 -5.21 -7.75 2.75
C ILE A 99 -5.60 -9.20 2.45
N VAL A 100 -5.35 -10.12 3.39
CA VAL A 100 -5.70 -11.54 3.21
C VAL A 100 -7.22 -11.73 3.15
N LEU A 101 -7.97 -11.01 4.00
CA LEU A 101 -9.44 -11.05 4.02
C LEU A 101 -10.10 -10.28 2.87
N PHE A 102 -9.35 -9.41 2.19
CA PHE A 102 -9.84 -8.70 1.01
C PHE A 102 -10.10 -9.65 -0.17
N HIS A 103 -9.28 -10.70 -0.33
CA HIS A 103 -9.47 -11.67 -1.41
C HIS A 103 -10.84 -12.40 -1.36
N PRO A 104 -11.26 -13.04 -0.25
CA PRO A 104 -12.59 -13.66 -0.20
C PRO A 104 -13.72 -12.61 -0.34
N LEU A 105 -13.53 -11.37 0.11
CA LEU A 105 -14.50 -10.31 -0.15
C LEU A 105 -14.64 -10.02 -1.65
N CYS A 106 -13.54 -9.99 -2.38
CA CYS A 106 -13.53 -9.84 -3.84
C CYS A 106 -14.29 -10.98 -4.52
N GLU A 107 -14.07 -12.23 -4.10
CA GLU A 107 -14.79 -13.40 -4.64
C GLU A 107 -16.29 -13.31 -4.34
N LEU A 108 -16.68 -12.87 -3.13
CA LEU A 108 -18.08 -12.70 -2.73
C LEU A 108 -18.85 -11.69 -3.60
N VAL A 109 -18.17 -10.63 -4.05
CA VAL A 109 -18.77 -9.60 -4.92
C VAL A 109 -18.59 -9.91 -6.42
N GLY A 110 -18.02 -11.07 -6.76
CA GLY A 110 -17.84 -11.53 -8.15
C GLY A 110 -16.69 -10.85 -8.89
N LEU A 111 -15.70 -10.30 -8.18
CA LEU A 111 -14.52 -9.69 -8.80
C LEU A 111 -13.64 -10.78 -9.40
N ASN A 112 -13.36 -10.66 -10.71
CA ASN A 112 -12.52 -11.59 -11.43
C ASN A 112 -11.06 -11.12 -11.46
N ILE A 113 -10.18 -11.89 -10.83
CA ILE A 113 -8.72 -11.66 -10.82
C ILE A 113 -7.96 -12.61 -11.75
N GLN A 114 -8.66 -13.44 -12.52
CA GLN A 114 -8.06 -14.39 -13.46
C GLN A 114 -7.61 -13.69 -14.74
N VAL A 115 -6.69 -14.35 -15.45
CA VAL A 115 -6.24 -13.92 -16.78
C VAL A 115 -7.19 -14.43 -17.87
N PRO A 116 -7.32 -13.76 -19.03
CA PRO A 116 -6.64 -12.52 -19.40
C PRO A 116 -7.16 -11.31 -18.61
N PHE A 117 -6.31 -10.29 -18.46
CA PHE A 117 -6.70 -9.06 -17.80
C PHE A 117 -7.75 -8.29 -18.60
N PRO A 118 -8.52 -7.40 -17.95
CA PRO A 118 -9.44 -6.52 -18.66
C PRO A 118 -8.71 -5.67 -19.69
N THR A 119 -9.45 -5.20 -20.71
CA THR A 119 -8.88 -4.26 -21.68
C THR A 119 -8.37 -2.99 -20.99
N TRP A 120 -7.38 -2.32 -21.58
CA TRP A 120 -6.86 -1.06 -21.06
C TRP A 120 -7.94 -0.01 -20.80
N GLY A 121 -8.97 0.07 -21.65
CA GLY A 121 -10.10 0.97 -21.46
C GLY A 121 -10.94 0.63 -20.23
N ALA A 122 -11.19 -0.67 -19.98
CA ALA A 122 -11.89 -1.13 -18.79
C ALA A 122 -11.08 -0.85 -17.52
N MET A 123 -9.77 -1.15 -17.53
CA MET A 123 -8.87 -0.84 -16.41
C MET A 123 -8.81 0.67 -16.14
N ALA A 124 -8.71 1.51 -17.18
CA ALA A 124 -8.69 2.96 -17.01
C ALA A 124 -10.00 3.49 -16.40
N ALA A 125 -11.15 2.99 -16.87
CA ALA A 125 -12.45 3.37 -16.31
C ALA A 125 -12.59 2.95 -14.84
N GLN A 126 -12.13 1.74 -14.50
CA GLN A 126 -12.09 1.25 -13.12
C GLN A 126 -11.19 2.11 -12.24
N LEU A 127 -9.97 2.42 -12.69
CA LEU A 127 -9.02 3.28 -11.96
C LEU A 127 -9.61 4.66 -11.67
N VAL A 128 -10.22 5.30 -12.67
CA VAL A 128 -10.91 6.60 -12.47
C VAL A 128 -12.04 6.48 -11.46
N GLY A 129 -12.86 5.43 -11.55
CA GLY A 129 -13.92 5.16 -10.59
C GLY A 129 -13.37 4.96 -9.16
N PHE A 130 -12.31 4.17 -9.01
CA PHE A 130 -11.65 3.96 -7.73
C PHE A 130 -11.07 5.25 -7.15
N PHE A 131 -10.43 6.10 -7.96
CA PHE A 131 -9.94 7.40 -7.49
C PHE A 131 -11.05 8.28 -6.91
N VAL A 132 -12.22 8.34 -7.57
CA VAL A 132 -13.36 9.12 -7.06
C VAL A 132 -13.91 8.53 -5.77
N LEU A 133 -14.05 7.20 -5.71
CA LEU A 133 -14.55 6.51 -4.52
C LEU A 133 -13.58 6.64 -3.34
N GLU A 134 -12.29 6.49 -3.60
CA GLU A 134 -11.22 6.63 -2.62
C GLU A 134 -11.17 8.04 -2.05
N ASP A 135 -11.20 9.08 -2.91
CA ASP A 135 -11.23 10.48 -2.46
C ASP A 135 -12.44 10.78 -1.58
N ALA A 136 -13.64 10.35 -2.00
CA ALA A 136 -14.86 10.52 -1.22
C ALA A 136 -14.78 9.77 0.11
N TYR A 137 -14.39 8.49 0.09
CA TYR A 137 -14.21 7.68 1.29
C TYR A 137 -13.23 8.34 2.26
N HIS A 138 -12.05 8.71 1.77
CA HIS A 138 -10.99 9.31 2.56
C HIS A 138 -11.45 10.62 3.20
N TYR A 139 -12.10 11.51 2.44
CA TYR A 139 -12.63 12.77 2.97
C TYR A 139 -13.64 12.55 4.10
N TRP A 140 -14.63 11.66 3.91
CA TRP A 140 -15.67 11.46 4.90
C TRP A 140 -15.17 10.74 6.16
N VAL A 141 -14.30 9.73 6.00
CA VAL A 141 -13.66 9.05 7.13
C VAL A 141 -12.78 10.01 7.90
N HIS A 142 -11.95 10.79 7.21
CA HIS A 142 -11.08 11.78 7.86
C HIS A 142 -11.91 12.82 8.62
N ARG A 143 -12.98 13.35 8.00
CA ARG A 143 -13.91 14.28 8.66
C ARG A 143 -14.57 13.67 9.89
N PHE A 144 -14.97 12.41 9.83
CA PHE A 144 -15.52 11.69 10.97
C PHE A 144 -14.49 11.51 12.10
N LEU A 145 -13.24 11.22 11.75
CA LEU A 145 -12.16 11.06 12.73
C LEU A 145 -11.81 12.36 13.44
N HIS A 146 -12.08 13.51 12.83
CA HIS A 146 -12.01 14.83 13.48
C HIS A 146 -13.17 15.13 14.44
N TRP A 147 -14.19 14.27 14.53
CA TRP A 147 -15.23 14.42 15.55
C TRP A 147 -14.66 14.18 16.95
N GLY A 148 -14.96 15.06 17.91
CA GLY A 148 -14.19 15.19 19.16
C GLY A 148 -13.97 13.92 20.00
N SER A 149 -14.82 12.88 19.91
CA SER A 149 -14.56 11.58 20.54
C SER A 149 -13.53 10.75 19.75
N MET A 150 -13.70 10.67 18.43
CA MET A 150 -12.80 9.95 17.53
C MET A 150 -11.43 10.64 17.47
N TYR A 151 -11.40 11.97 17.51
CA TYR A 151 -10.15 12.72 17.50
C TYR A 151 -9.29 12.36 18.70
N ARG A 152 -9.85 12.42 19.91
CA ARG A 152 -9.11 12.15 21.14
C ARG A 152 -8.60 10.72 21.26
N LYS A 153 -9.29 9.76 20.62
CA LYS A 153 -8.99 8.32 20.74
C LYS A 153 -8.09 7.81 19.61
N VAL A 154 -8.25 8.34 18.40
CA VAL A 154 -7.64 7.79 17.18
C VAL A 154 -6.85 8.88 16.46
N HIS A 155 -7.51 9.97 16.06
CA HIS A 155 -6.88 10.96 15.18
C HIS A 155 -5.78 11.80 15.85
N CYS A 156 -5.70 11.81 17.18
CA CYS A 156 -4.60 12.47 17.89
C CYS A 156 -3.24 11.80 17.62
N ILE A 157 -3.22 10.47 17.37
CA ILE A 157 -2.00 9.72 17.04
C ILE A 157 -1.46 10.17 15.70
N HIS A 158 -2.34 10.35 14.72
CA HIS A 158 -2.00 10.85 13.38
C HIS A 158 -1.22 12.19 13.44
N HIS A 159 -1.53 13.05 14.42
CA HIS A 159 -0.83 14.33 14.61
C HIS A 159 0.43 14.26 15.49
N THR A 160 0.93 13.08 15.85
CA THR A 160 2.13 12.93 16.70
C THR A 160 3.38 13.55 16.05
N TYR A 161 3.53 13.42 14.74
CA TYR A 161 4.66 13.96 13.98
C TYR A 161 4.24 15.20 13.18
N ALA A 162 4.36 16.37 13.80
CA ALA A 162 4.03 17.64 13.14
C ALA A 162 4.93 17.96 11.94
N ALA A 163 6.19 17.49 11.96
CA ALA A 163 7.10 17.54 10.82
C ALA A 163 7.05 16.20 10.07
N PRO A 164 6.58 16.15 8.81
CA PRO A 164 6.55 14.94 8.02
C PRO A 164 7.98 14.49 7.66
N PHE A 165 8.16 13.19 7.68
CA PHE A 165 9.34 12.48 7.17
C PHE A 165 8.86 11.20 6.49
N GLY A 166 9.69 10.59 5.64
CA GLY A 166 9.21 9.55 4.71
C GLY A 166 8.42 8.41 5.36
N LEU A 167 8.88 7.94 6.52
CA LEU A 167 8.30 6.82 7.26
C LEU A 167 7.01 7.17 8.04
N ALA A 168 6.68 8.45 8.17
CA ALA A 168 5.51 8.89 8.93
C ALA A 168 4.22 8.87 8.11
N ALA A 169 4.30 8.62 6.79
CA ALA A 169 3.13 8.69 5.90
C ALA A 169 2.01 7.74 6.34
N GLU A 170 2.32 6.48 6.66
CA GLU A 170 1.32 5.50 7.12
C GLU A 170 1.12 5.52 8.64
N TYR A 171 2.10 6.03 9.40
CA TYR A 171 1.88 6.34 10.82
C TYR A 171 0.78 7.40 10.99
N ALA A 172 0.81 8.41 10.11
CA ALA A 172 -0.19 9.45 10.00
C ALA A 172 -1.17 9.13 8.86
N SER A 173 -1.64 7.88 8.76
CA SER A 173 -2.90 7.62 8.05
C SER A 173 -4.07 8.04 8.95
N PRO A 174 -5.19 8.57 8.41
CA PRO A 174 -6.46 8.66 9.15
C PRO A 174 -6.92 7.30 9.65
#